data_AF-K9JJG8-F1
#
_entry.id   AF-K9JJG8-F1
#
_cell.length_a   1.000
_cell.length_b   1.000
_cell.length_c   1.000
_cell.angle_alpha   90.00
_cell.angle_beta   90.00
_cell.angle_gamma   90.00
#
_symmetry.space_group_name_H-M   'P 1'
#
loop_
_entity.id
_entity.type
_entity.pdbx_description
1 polymer ?
#
loop_
_entity_poly.entity_id
_entity_poly.type
_entity_poly.pdbx_seq_one_letter_code
_entity_poly.pdbx_strand_id
1 'polypeptide(L)'
;TDNPLVLETKLLKSLINETAFAASTQESRPILTGVHLTLSNHKDFKAVATDSHRMSQRLLVLDKASTDFNVVIPSRSLREFSSVFTDDIETVEIYFSPSQILFRSENISFYTRLLEGNYPDTDRLLINQFETEATFNTQALRHAMERAFLISNATQNGT
;
A
#
# COMPACT_ATOMS: atom_id res chain seq x y z
N THR A 1 -14.92 14.88 -8.07
CA THR A 1 -14.59 16.22 -7.53
C THR A 1 -13.82 16.98 -8.61
N ASP A 2 -14.05 18.28 -8.74
CA ASP A 2 -13.36 19.08 -9.78
C ASP A 2 -11.87 19.32 -9.48
N ASN A 3 -11.47 19.19 -8.21
CA ASN A 3 -10.07 19.31 -7.78
C ASN A 3 -9.44 17.93 -7.57
N PRO A 4 -8.41 17.55 -8.35
CA PRO A 4 -7.65 16.32 -8.13
C PRO A 4 -6.70 16.45 -6.94
N LEU A 5 -6.40 15.32 -6.30
CA LEU A 5 -5.18 15.19 -5.52
C LEU A 5 -4.01 14.99 -6.50
N VAL A 6 -2.96 15.80 -6.39
CA VAL A 6 -1.77 15.67 -7.24
C VAL A 6 -0.62 15.12 -6.40
N LEU A 7 -0.04 14.01 -6.83
CA LEU A 7 1.12 13.38 -6.20
C LEU A 7 2.24 13.15 -7.21
N GLU A 8 3.49 13.17 -6.74
CA GLU A 8 4.62 12.66 -7.51
C GLU A 8 4.44 11.16 -7.79
N THR A 9 4.63 10.76 -9.05
CA THR A 9 4.50 9.35 -9.46
C THR A 9 5.48 8.46 -8.71
N LYS A 10 6.71 8.94 -8.48
CA LYS A 10 7.74 8.21 -7.73
C LYS A 10 7.34 7.98 -6.27
N LEU A 11 6.74 8.99 -5.63
CA LEU A 11 6.22 8.86 -4.27
C LEU A 11 5.14 7.78 -4.19
N LEU A 12 4.19 7.80 -5.13
CA LEU A 12 3.11 6.83 -5.16
C LEU A 12 3.63 5.41 -5.45
N LYS A 13 4.59 5.25 -6.37
CA LYS A 13 5.26 3.95 -6.61
C LYS A 13 6.00 3.44 -5.38
N SER A 14 6.72 4.29 -4.65
CA SER A 14 7.41 3.91 -3.41
C SER A 14 6.39 3.38 -2.39
N LEU A 15 5.31 4.11 -2.20
CA LEU A 15 4.23 3.74 -1.29
C LEU A 15 3.60 2.39 -1.66
N ILE A 16 3.35 2.15 -2.95
CA ILE A 16 2.82 0.88 -3.45
C ILE A 16 3.80 -0.26 -3.18
N ASN A 17 5.08 -0.08 -3.49
CA ASN A 17 6.11 -1.10 -3.27
C ASN A 17 6.27 -1.46 -1.79
N GLU A 18 6.09 -0.49 -0.91
CA GLU A 18 6.21 -0.67 0.54
C GLU A 18 4.97 -1.29 1.19
N THR A 19 3.79 -1.23 0.56
CA THR A 19 2.53 -1.65 1.19
C THR A 19 1.83 -2.81 0.47
N ALA A 20 1.76 -2.81 -0.87
CA ALA A 20 0.92 -3.73 -1.64
C ALA A 20 1.31 -5.22 -1.54
N PHE A 21 2.51 -5.54 -1.03
CA PHE A 21 2.92 -6.93 -0.79
C PHE A 21 2.31 -7.52 0.48
N ALA A 22 1.88 -6.67 1.44
CA ALA A 22 1.33 -7.10 2.71
C ALA A 22 -0.19 -7.35 2.65
N ALA A 23 -0.85 -6.99 1.55
CA ALA A 23 -2.26 -7.32 1.33
C ALA A 23 -2.47 -8.84 1.14
N SER A 24 -3.62 -9.33 1.58
CA SER A 24 -4.03 -10.73 1.42
C SER A 24 -4.17 -11.11 -0.05
N THR A 25 -3.80 -12.34 -0.39
CA THR A 25 -4.14 -12.97 -1.69
C THR A 25 -5.37 -13.86 -1.60
N GLN A 26 -5.99 -13.98 -0.42
CA GLN A 26 -7.17 -14.80 -0.18
C GLN A 26 -8.45 -13.98 -0.37
N GLU A 27 -9.26 -14.38 -1.34
CA GLU A 27 -10.54 -13.72 -1.67
C GLU A 27 -11.65 -13.97 -0.63
N SER A 28 -11.41 -14.79 0.40
CA SER A 28 -12.36 -15.02 1.50
C SER A 28 -12.63 -13.76 2.33
N ARG A 29 -11.68 -12.81 2.35
CA ARG A 29 -11.83 -11.48 2.96
C ARG A 29 -11.42 -10.42 1.95
N PRO A 30 -12.29 -10.06 0.99
CA PRO A 30 -11.95 -9.17 -0.11
C PRO A 30 -11.35 -7.84 0.36
N ILE A 31 -11.85 -7.27 1.46
CA ILE A 31 -11.35 -5.99 1.99
C ILE A 31 -9.84 -6.00 2.30
N LEU A 32 -9.25 -7.16 2.63
CA LEU A 32 -7.82 -7.30 2.93
C LEU A 32 -6.96 -7.50 1.68
N THR A 33 -7.55 -7.68 0.50
CA THR A 33 -6.79 -7.83 -0.76
C THR A 33 -6.33 -6.48 -1.33
N GLY A 34 -6.80 -5.39 -0.74
CA GLY A 34 -6.42 -4.03 -1.08
C GLY A 34 -5.47 -3.36 -0.09
N VAL A 35 -4.99 -2.20 -0.52
CA VAL A 35 -4.27 -1.24 0.31
C VAL A 35 -5.27 -0.16 0.74
N HIS A 36 -5.35 0.06 2.04
CA HIS A 36 -6.17 1.10 2.65
C HIS A 36 -5.43 2.44 2.59
N LEU A 37 -5.99 3.39 1.85
CA LEU A 37 -5.47 4.75 1.74
C LEU A 37 -6.41 5.72 2.44
N THR A 38 -5.85 6.53 3.31
CA THR A 38 -6.57 7.57 4.04
C THR A 38 -5.83 8.89 3.96
N LEU A 39 -6.58 9.97 3.83
CA LEU A 39 -6.12 11.32 4.10
C LEU A 39 -7.00 11.91 5.19
N SER A 40 -6.39 12.45 6.23
CA SER A 40 -7.07 13.09 7.36
C SER A 40 -6.48 14.46 7.62
N ASN A 41 -7.25 15.35 8.27
CA ASN A 41 -6.81 16.70 8.61
C ASN A 41 -6.29 17.48 7.39
N HIS A 42 -6.80 17.16 6.20
CA HIS A 42 -6.39 17.67 4.90
C HIS A 42 -4.95 17.39 4.47
N LYS A 43 -4.11 16.74 5.29
CA LYS A 43 -2.67 16.57 5.02
C LYS A 43 -2.07 15.24 5.49
N ASP A 44 -2.65 14.59 6.48
CA ASP A 44 -2.09 13.37 7.07
C ASP A 44 -2.46 12.15 6.22
N PHE A 45 -1.54 11.72 5.38
CA PHE A 45 -1.72 10.60 4.47
C PHE A 45 -1.21 9.31 5.11
N LYS A 46 -2.04 8.27 5.11
CA LYS A 46 -1.70 6.94 5.60
C LYS A 46 -2.06 5.87 4.56
N ALA A 47 -1.11 4.98 4.28
CA ALA A 47 -1.30 3.77 3.52
C ALA A 47 -1.02 2.54 4.37
N VAL A 48 -1.95 1.59 4.41
CA VAL A 48 -1.84 0.37 5.20
C VAL A 48 -2.27 -0.85 4.39
N ALA A 49 -1.55 -1.95 4.54
CA ALA A 49 -2.00 -3.26 4.07
C ALA A 49 -1.66 -4.36 5.07
N THR A 50 -2.54 -5.35 5.22
CA THR A 50 -2.32 -6.52 6.06
C THR A 50 -3.05 -7.75 5.51
N ASP A 51 -2.46 -8.92 5.75
CA ASP A 51 -3.02 -10.24 5.48
C ASP A 51 -3.42 -10.97 6.77
N SER A 52 -3.54 -10.24 7.89
CA SER A 52 -3.73 -10.72 9.27
C SER A 52 -2.57 -11.47 9.90
N HIS A 53 -1.49 -11.75 9.16
CA HIS A 53 -0.27 -12.36 9.67
C HIS A 53 0.89 -11.36 9.73
N ARG A 54 0.93 -10.41 8.80
CA ARG A 54 1.87 -9.29 8.74
C ARG A 54 1.14 -8.01 8.33
N MET A 55 1.78 -6.87 8.57
CA MET A 55 1.26 -5.55 8.23
C MET A 55 2.39 -4.67 7.71
N SER A 56 2.07 -3.80 6.76
CA SER A 56 2.93 -2.67 6.38
C SER A 56 2.14 -1.38 6.44
N GLN A 57 2.78 -0.31 6.92
CA GLN A 57 2.20 1.01 7.07
C GLN A 57 3.19 2.07 6.60
N ARG A 58 2.72 3.00 5.76
CA ARG A 58 3.45 4.21 5.36
C ARG A 58 2.65 5.44 5.76
N LEU A 59 3.31 6.35 6.49
CA LEU A 59 2.77 7.65 6.87
C LEU A 59 3.55 8.75 6.15
N LEU A 60 2.86 9.77 5.68
CA LEU A 60 3.47 11.00 5.13
C LEU A 60 2.53 12.18 5.33
N VAL A 61 3.10 13.39 5.34
CA VAL A 61 2.33 14.64 5.40
C VAL A 61 2.39 15.30 4.04
N LEU A 62 1.24 15.63 3.45
CA LEU A 62 1.18 16.33 2.18
C LEU A 62 1.64 17.79 2.33
N ASP A 63 2.46 18.24 1.39
CA ASP A 63 2.90 19.64 1.35
C ASP A 63 1.69 20.58 1.19
N LYS A 64 0.77 20.22 0.30
CA LYS A 64 -0.47 20.94 0.01
C LYS A 64 -1.68 20.22 0.60
N ALA A 65 -2.58 20.99 1.18
CA ALA A 65 -3.84 20.47 1.71
C ALA A 65 -4.74 19.94 0.57
N SER A 66 -5.45 18.85 0.83
CA SER A 66 -6.42 18.24 -0.08
C SER A 66 -7.68 17.80 0.67
N THR A 67 -8.73 17.44 -0.06
CA THR A 67 -9.95 16.88 0.52
C THR A 67 -9.66 15.49 1.12
N ASP A 68 -10.10 15.28 2.35
CA ASP A 68 -9.98 14.00 3.05
C ASP A 68 -10.68 12.86 2.30
N PHE A 69 -10.12 11.66 2.39
CA PHE A 69 -10.68 10.46 1.78
C PHE A 69 -10.34 9.22 2.60
N ASN A 70 -11.11 8.17 2.39
CA ASN A 70 -10.92 6.86 3.01
C ASN A 70 -11.36 5.79 2.01
N VAL A 71 -10.39 5.10 1.41
CA VAL A 71 -10.65 4.15 0.32
C VAL A 71 -9.75 2.93 0.43
N VAL A 72 -10.21 1.81 -0.13
CA VAL A 72 -9.39 0.60 -0.26
C VAL A 72 -9.26 0.26 -1.73
N ILE A 73 -8.03 0.21 -2.23
CA ILE A 73 -7.72 -0.04 -3.64
C ILE A 73 -7.12 -1.44 -3.76
N PRO A 74 -7.61 -2.31 -4.67
CA PRO A 74 -7.04 -3.64 -4.86
C PRO A 74 -5.52 -3.57 -5.10
N SER A 75 -4.76 -4.39 -4.38
CA SER A 75 -3.29 -4.39 -4.47
C SER A 75 -2.78 -4.71 -5.88
N ARG A 76 -3.49 -5.59 -6.60
CA ARG A 76 -3.23 -5.88 -8.02
C ARG A 76 -3.33 -4.62 -8.88
N SER A 77 -4.37 -3.83 -8.71
CA SER A 77 -4.56 -2.59 -9.48
C SER A 77 -3.44 -1.58 -9.23
N LEU A 78 -2.95 -1.49 -7.99
CA LEU A 78 -1.80 -0.64 -7.66
C LEU A 78 -0.50 -1.15 -8.28
N ARG A 79 -0.30 -2.47 -8.40
CA ARG A 79 0.86 -3.01 -9.13
C ARG A 79 0.80 -2.67 -10.62
N GLU A 80 -0.39 -2.75 -11.24
CA GLU A 80 -0.59 -2.31 -12.62
C GLU A 80 -0.41 -0.80 -12.79
N PHE A 81 -0.80 0.02 -11.80
CA PHE A 81 -0.46 1.44 -11.83
C PHE A 81 1.05 1.65 -11.95
N SER A 82 1.86 0.94 -11.16
CA SER A 82 3.32 1.07 -11.20
C SER A 82 3.95 0.64 -12.53
N SER A 83 3.32 -0.27 -13.28
CA SER A 83 3.77 -0.70 -14.61
C SER A 83 3.32 0.25 -15.73
N VAL A 84 2.13 0.83 -15.61
CA VAL A 84 1.53 1.73 -16.61
C VAL A 84 2.14 3.12 -16.57
N PHE A 85 2.36 3.69 -15.38
CA PHE A 85 2.90 5.03 -15.23
C PHE A 85 4.43 4.95 -15.16
N THR A 86 5.13 5.22 -16.25
CA THR A 86 6.59 5.17 -16.33
C THR A 86 7.25 6.33 -15.57
N ASP A 87 8.56 6.23 -15.31
CA ASP A 87 9.29 7.17 -14.43
C ASP A 87 9.50 8.57 -15.04
N ASP A 88 9.24 8.73 -16.34
CA ASP A 88 9.20 10.01 -17.06
C ASP A 88 7.92 10.82 -16.78
N ILE A 89 6.86 10.19 -16.28
CA ILE A 89 5.65 10.87 -15.83
C ILE A 89 5.89 11.37 -14.40
N GLU A 90 6.16 12.67 -14.26
CA GLU A 90 6.56 13.24 -12.97
C GLU A 90 5.44 13.21 -11.91
N THR A 91 4.22 13.57 -12.31
CA THR A 91 3.06 13.65 -11.40
C THR A 91 1.84 12.96 -11.96
N VAL A 92 0.96 12.53 -11.06
CA VAL A 92 -0.35 11.96 -11.38
C VAL A 92 -1.46 12.72 -10.67
N GLU A 93 -2.54 12.98 -11.39
CA GLU A 93 -3.80 13.48 -10.85
C GLU A 93 -4.68 12.31 -10.40
N ILE A 94 -5.24 12.41 -9.20
CA ILE A 94 -6.04 11.37 -8.58
C ILE A 94 -7.45 11.91 -8.33
N TYR A 95 -8.43 11.22 -8.91
CA TYR A 95 -9.84 11.55 -8.79
C TYR A 95 -10.59 10.41 -8.10
N PHE A 96 -11.41 10.77 -7.12
CA PHE A 96 -12.19 9.82 -6.33
C PHE A 96 -13.67 9.85 -6.75
N SER A 97 -14.28 8.67 -6.77
CA SER A 97 -15.72 8.46 -6.81
C SER A 97 -16.10 7.40 -5.77
N PRO A 98 -17.40 7.21 -5.46
CA PRO A 98 -17.80 6.23 -4.44
C PRO A 98 -17.36 4.78 -4.72
N SER A 99 -17.23 4.38 -5.99
CA SER A 99 -16.95 2.98 -6.37
C SER A 99 -15.68 2.80 -7.19
N GLN A 100 -15.04 3.90 -7.62
CA GLN A 100 -13.86 3.87 -8.48
C GLN A 100 -12.91 5.03 -8.17
N ILE A 101 -11.66 4.85 -8.55
CA ILE A 101 -10.62 5.88 -8.52
C ILE A 101 -9.97 5.96 -9.91
N LEU A 102 -9.64 7.17 -10.32
CA LEU A 102 -8.94 7.46 -11.57
C LEU A 102 -7.57 8.05 -11.25
N PHE A 103 -6.55 7.46 -11.85
CA PHE A 103 -5.20 8.02 -11.94
C PHE A 103 -5.00 8.56 -13.35
N ARG A 104 -4.63 9.84 -13.48
CA ARG A 104 -4.53 10.52 -14.77
C ARG A 104 -3.19 11.24 -14.92
N SER A 105 -2.54 11.03 -16.06
CA SER A 105 -1.46 11.87 -16.57
C SER A 105 -1.94 12.61 -17.82
N GLU A 106 -1.06 13.32 -18.51
CA GLU A 106 -1.40 14.01 -19.77
C GLU A 106 -2.02 13.06 -20.82
N ASN A 107 -1.47 11.85 -20.95
CA ASN A 107 -1.82 10.91 -22.02
C ASN A 107 -2.44 9.60 -21.54
N ILE A 108 -2.53 9.37 -20.22
CA ILE A 108 -3.00 8.10 -19.64
C ILE A 108 -4.14 8.38 -18.66
N SER A 109 -5.22 7.61 -18.79
CA SER A 109 -6.30 7.53 -17.80
C SER A 109 -6.45 6.09 -17.35
N PHE A 110 -6.13 5.81 -16.08
CA PHE A 110 -6.18 4.49 -15.47
C PHE A 110 -7.27 4.44 -14.41
N TYR A 111 -8.31 3.66 -14.67
CA TYR A 111 -9.43 3.47 -13.75
C TYR A 111 -9.27 2.17 -12.97
N THR A 112 -9.63 2.20 -11.69
CA THR A 112 -9.79 0.98 -10.90
C THR A 112 -10.97 1.04 -9.95
N ARG A 113 -11.57 -0.11 -9.67
CA ARG A 113 -12.66 -0.24 -8.70
C ARG A 113 -12.11 -0.15 -7.29
N LEU A 114 -12.88 0.46 -6.40
CA LEU A 114 -12.63 0.42 -4.97
C LEU A 114 -13.23 -0.86 -4.38
N LEU A 115 -12.63 -1.35 -3.31
CA LEU A 115 -13.21 -2.42 -2.50
C LEU A 115 -14.19 -1.80 -1.51
N GLU A 116 -15.42 -2.31 -1.50
CA GLU A 116 -16.46 -1.88 -0.58
C GLU A 116 -16.30 -2.56 0.78
N GLY A 117 -16.69 -1.85 1.84
CA GLY A 117 -16.67 -2.33 3.22
C GLY A 117 -15.73 -1.55 4.13
N ASN A 118 -15.74 -1.90 5.40
CA ASN A 118 -14.92 -1.25 6.42
C ASN A 118 -13.58 -1.96 6.55
N TYR A 119 -12.48 -1.24 6.30
CA TYR A 119 -11.14 -1.74 6.60
C TYR A 119 -10.94 -1.85 8.12
N PRO A 120 -10.30 -2.90 8.65
CA PRO A 120 -10.07 -3.03 10.09
C PRO A 120 -9.25 -1.88 10.69
N ASP A 121 -9.48 -1.60 11.98
CA ASP A 121 -8.69 -0.63 12.73
C ASP A 121 -7.30 -1.21 13.04
N THR A 122 -6.32 -0.84 12.22
CA THR A 122 -4.92 -1.31 12.31
C THR A 122 -4.07 -0.54 13.30
N ASP A 123 -4.48 0.67 13.69
CA ASP A 123 -3.67 1.52 14.58
C ASP A 123 -3.53 0.89 15.97
N ARG A 124 -4.52 0.08 16.37
CA ARG A 124 -4.50 -0.73 17.60
C ARG A 124 -3.47 -1.85 17.62
N LEU A 125 -2.91 -2.22 16.47
CA LEU A 125 -1.90 -3.28 16.35
C LEU A 125 -0.47 -2.75 16.53
N LEU A 126 -0.28 -1.43 16.56
CA LEU A 126 1.04 -0.82 16.71
C LEU A 126 1.55 -0.97 18.15
N ILE A 127 2.77 -1.48 18.26
CA ILE A 127 3.45 -1.72 19.54
C ILE A 127 4.28 -0.48 19.88
N ASN A 128 4.04 0.14 21.04
CA ASN A 128 4.72 1.37 21.46
C ASN A 128 5.92 1.13 22.40
N GLN A 129 6.08 -0.10 22.91
CA GLN A 129 7.15 -0.46 23.85
C GLN A 129 7.75 -1.81 23.47
N PHE A 130 9.06 -1.94 23.57
CA PHE A 130 9.78 -3.17 23.26
C PHE A 130 10.83 -3.47 24.34
N GLU A 131 11.00 -4.75 24.64
CA GLU A 131 11.99 -5.23 25.62
C GLU A 131 13.36 -5.46 25.00
N THR A 132 13.43 -5.60 23.67
CA THR A 132 14.67 -5.92 22.96
C THR A 132 14.70 -5.23 21.61
N GLU A 133 15.85 -4.63 21.31
CA GLU A 133 16.15 -4.00 20.02
C GLU A 133 17.43 -4.62 19.46
N ALA A 134 17.45 -4.87 18.15
CA ALA A 134 18.63 -5.34 17.45
C ALA A 134 18.73 -4.67 16.08
N THR A 135 19.92 -4.14 15.77
CA THR A 135 20.20 -3.49 14.49
C THR A 135 20.96 -4.42 13.56
N PHE A 136 20.52 -4.50 12.30
CA PHE A 136 21.14 -5.35 11.28
C PHE A 136 21.37 -4.58 9.99
N ASN A 137 22.35 -5.04 9.19
CA ASN A 137 22.38 -4.70 7.79
C ASN A 137 21.23 -5.41 7.06
N THR A 138 20.38 -4.65 6.37
CA THR A 138 19.16 -5.17 5.69
C THR A 138 19.48 -6.28 4.70
N GLN A 139 20.51 -6.12 3.88
CA GLN A 139 20.87 -7.10 2.85
C GLN A 139 21.41 -8.40 3.47
N ALA A 140 22.27 -8.30 4.47
CA ALA A 140 22.84 -9.45 5.17
C ALA A 140 21.76 -10.26 5.90
N LEU A 141 20.83 -9.60 6.60
CA LEU A 141 19.71 -10.26 7.27
C LEU A 141 18.79 -10.94 6.25
N ARG A 142 18.45 -10.26 5.14
CA ARG A 142 17.63 -10.85 4.06
C ARG A 142 18.26 -12.13 3.53
N HIS A 143 19.55 -12.12 3.18
CA HIS A 143 20.23 -13.32 2.68
C HIS A 143 20.26 -14.45 3.72
N ALA A 144 20.38 -14.13 5.01
CA ALA A 144 20.31 -15.13 6.07
C ALA A 144 18.91 -15.77 6.17
N MET A 145 17.86 -14.95 6.11
CA MET A 145 16.46 -15.42 6.12
C MET A 145 16.12 -16.23 4.86
N GLU A 146 16.63 -15.84 3.69
CA GLU A 146 16.48 -16.61 2.44
C GLU A 146 17.08 -18.01 2.56
N ARG A 147 18.27 -18.14 3.16
CA ARG A 147 18.87 -19.46 3.42
C ARG A 147 18.05 -20.28 4.42
N ALA A 148 17.54 -19.67 5.49
CA ALA A 148 16.68 -20.35 6.46
C ALA A 148 15.38 -20.84 5.80
N PHE A 149 14.79 -20.02 4.93
CA PHE A 149 13.55 -20.33 4.21
C PHE A 149 13.66 -21.57 3.31
N LEU A 150 14.82 -21.78 2.66
CA LEU A 150 15.06 -22.97 1.83
C LEU A 150 14.82 -24.28 2.59
N ILE A 151 15.15 -24.30 3.88
CA ILE A 151 14.97 -25.49 4.74
C ILE A 151 13.54 -25.56 5.29
N SER A 152 13.00 -24.45 5.83
CA SER A 152 11.67 -24.45 6.44
C SER A 152 10.54 -24.75 5.43
N ASN A 153 10.72 -24.32 4.19
CA ASN A 153 9.74 -24.55 3.12
C ASN A 153 9.71 -26.02 2.66
N ALA A 154 10.84 -26.74 2.77
CA ALA A 154 10.87 -28.18 2.47
C ALA A 154 10.11 -28.99 3.54
N THR A 155 10.25 -28.64 4.82
CA THR A 155 9.58 -29.33 5.94
C THR A 155 8.05 -29.22 5.91
N GLN A 156 7.48 -28.14 5.36
CA GLN A 156 6.02 -28.02 5.21
C GLN A 156 5.46 -28.85 4.05
N ASN A 157 6.28 -29.21 3.06
CA ASN A 157 5.87 -29.97 1.88
C ASN A 157 6.12 -31.49 2.00
N GLY A 158 6.43 -31.99 3.20
CA GLY A 158 6.43 -33.42 3.50
C GLY A 158 7.53 -34.24 2.79
N THR A 159 8.78 -33.76 2.85
CA THR A 159 9.96 -34.65 2.75
C THR A 159 10.58 -34.85 4.11
#